data_AF-A0A9D4PGZ8-F1
#
_entry.id   AF-A0A9D4PGZ8-F1
#
_cell.length_a   1.000
_cell.length_b   1.000
_cell.length_c   1.000
_cell.angle_alpha   90.00
_cell.angle_beta   90.00
_cell.angle_gamma   90.00
#
_symmetry.space_group_name_H-M   'P 1'
#
loop_
_entity.id
_entity.type
_entity.pdbx_description
1 polymer ?
#
loop_
_entity_poly.entity_id
_entity_poly.type
_entity_poly.pdbx_seq_one_letter_code
_entity_poly.pdbx_strand_id
1 'polypeptide(L)'
;MVSGAVPLAVSHINRDDSLLPGYRVTFRPENVGQVGTSSAIRKMTALWQSGVVAFIGPDENCYAEALVADAWNLPMITYVSD
;
A
#
# COMPACT_ATOMS: atom_id res chain seq x y z
N MET A 1 5.49 -4.83 12.77
CA MET A 1 4.90 -3.66 13.46
C MET A 1 5.16 -2.42 12.63
N VAL A 2 4.28 -2.13 11.65
CA VAL A 2 4.31 -0.91 10.81
C VAL A 2 2.98 -0.13 10.91
N SER A 3 2.01 -0.66 11.67
CA SER A 3 0.63 -0.16 11.71
C SER A 3 0.48 1.29 12.22
N GLY A 4 1.40 1.77 13.09
CA GLY A 4 1.37 3.15 13.58
C GLY A 4 2.15 4.16 12.71
N ALA A 5 3.18 3.71 12.00
CA ALA A 5 4.10 4.60 11.29
C ALA A 5 3.45 5.23 10.05
N VAL A 6 2.75 4.43 9.24
CA VAL A 6 2.11 4.93 8.02
C VAL A 6 0.98 5.93 8.32
N PRO A 7 0.06 5.68 9.27
CA PRO A 7 -0.93 6.69 9.67
C PRO A 7 -0.29 7.97 10.22
N LEU A 8 0.82 7.88 10.96
CA LEU A 8 1.55 9.05 11.43
C LEU A 8 2.15 9.85 10.27
N ALA A 9 2.77 9.18 9.31
CA ALA A 9 3.31 9.81 8.11
C ALA A 9 2.23 10.51 7.29
N VAL A 10 1.07 9.87 7.09
CA VAL A 10 -0.11 10.49 6.43
C VAL A 10 -0.57 11.72 7.20
N SER A 11 -0.56 11.66 8.53
CA SER A 11 -0.91 12.80 9.38
C SER A 11 0.05 13.98 9.19
N HIS A 12 1.36 13.70 9.08
CA HIS A 12 2.37 14.72 8.85
C HIS A 12 2.26 15.34 7.46
N ILE A 13 2.13 14.52 6.42
CA ILE A 13 1.98 14.99 5.03
C ILE A 13 0.76 15.91 4.90
N ASN A 14 -0.37 15.52 5.47
CA ASN A 14 -1.61 16.30 5.39
C ASN A 14 -1.65 17.57 6.25
N ARG A 15 -0.63 17.82 7.09
CA ARG A 15 -0.49 19.05 7.89
C ARG A 15 0.46 20.05 7.26
N ASP A 16 1.25 19.63 6.28
CA ASP A 16 2.18 20.48 5.55
C ASP A 16 1.65 20.72 4.13
N ASP A 17 0.95 21.84 3.96
CA ASP A 17 0.35 22.23 2.68
C ASP A 17 1.40 22.48 1.58
N SER A 18 2.71 22.56 1.91
CA SER A 18 3.78 22.70 0.91
C SER A 18 4.12 21.40 0.20
N LEU A 19 3.82 20.24 0.79
CA LEU A 19 4.17 18.93 0.21
C LEU A 19 3.22 18.52 -0.90
N LEU A 20 1.90 18.66 -0.68
CA LEU A 20 0.87 18.27 -1.63
C LEU A 20 -0.28 19.30 -1.68
N PRO A 21 -0.02 20.49 -2.25
CA PRO A 21 -1.02 21.56 -2.30
C PRO A 21 -2.31 21.11 -2.99
N GLY A 22 -3.45 21.28 -2.33
CA GLY A 22 -4.76 20.94 -2.89
C GLY A 22 -5.13 19.45 -2.85
N TYR A 23 -4.28 18.59 -2.27
CA TYR A 23 -4.55 17.17 -2.12
C TYR A 23 -4.45 16.73 -0.66
N ARG A 24 -5.14 15.64 -0.33
CA ARG A 24 -5.01 14.97 0.96
C ARG A 24 -4.78 13.49 0.73
N VAL A 25 -3.80 12.93 1.44
CA VAL A 25 -3.49 11.51 1.41
C VAL A 25 -4.38 10.76 2.37
N THR A 26 -4.92 9.62 1.94
CA THR A 26 -5.62 8.68 2.82
C THR A 26 -4.97 7.31 2.74
N PHE A 27 -4.89 6.61 3.87
CA PHE A 27 -4.34 5.26 3.93
C PHE A 27 -5.42 4.25 4.31
N ARG A 28 -5.44 3.12 3.61
CA ARG A 28 -6.37 2.00 3.82
C ARG A 28 -5.54 0.77 4.26
N PRO A 29 -5.43 0.49 5.56
CA PRO A 29 -4.75 -0.71 6.02
C PRO A 29 -5.61 -1.93 5.67
N GLU A 30 -4.97 -3.02 5.25
CA GLU A 30 -5.65 -4.29 4.99
C GLU A 30 -4.81 -5.45 5.52
N ASN A 31 -5.46 -6.46 6.10
CA ASN A 31 -4.80 -7.69 6.53
C ASN A 31 -4.91 -8.73 5.41
N VAL A 32 -3.77 -9.05 4.79
CA VAL A 32 -3.69 -10.01 3.67
C VAL A 32 -3.87 -11.47 4.11
N GLY A 33 -3.81 -11.75 5.42
CA GLY A 33 -3.97 -13.09 5.97
C GLY A 33 -2.72 -13.95 5.80
N GLN A 34 -2.90 -15.21 5.39
CA GLN A 34 -1.81 -16.19 5.30
C GLN A 34 -0.92 -15.94 4.08
N VAL A 35 0.39 -15.86 4.33
CA VAL A 35 1.44 -15.71 3.31
C VAL A 35 1.50 -16.94 2.40
N GLY A 36 1.84 -16.74 1.13
CA GLY A 36 1.95 -17.82 0.13
C GLY A 36 0.61 -18.33 -0.40
N THR A 37 -0.49 -17.65 -0.09
CA THR A 37 -1.83 -17.95 -0.62
C THR A 37 -2.32 -16.83 -1.55
N SER A 38 -3.36 -17.09 -2.33
CA SER A 38 -4.00 -16.07 -3.17
C SER A 38 -4.76 -14.98 -2.38
N SER A 39 -4.75 -15.05 -1.05
CA SER A 39 -5.45 -14.09 -0.19
C SER A 39 -4.95 -12.66 -0.38
N ALA A 40 -3.63 -12.45 -0.45
CA ALA A 40 -3.02 -11.14 -0.67
C ALA A 40 -3.46 -10.53 -2.02
N ILE A 41 -3.35 -11.31 -3.09
CA ILE A 41 -3.78 -10.89 -4.44
C ILE A 41 -5.27 -10.53 -4.48
N ARG A 42 -6.13 -11.35 -3.86
CA ARG A 42 -7.58 -11.07 -3.80
C ARG A 42 -7.86 -9.75 -3.07
N LYS A 43 -7.17 -9.50 -1.96
CA LYS A 43 -7.31 -8.27 -1.17
C LYS A 43 -6.78 -7.05 -1.92
N MET A 44 -5.61 -7.15 -2.54
CA MET A 44 -5.08 -6.09 -3.40
C MET A 44 -6.00 -5.78 -4.58
N THR A 45 -6.61 -6.80 -5.20
CA THR A 45 -7.57 -6.63 -6.30
C THR A 45 -8.79 -5.84 -5.83
N ALA A 46 -9.31 -6.15 -4.63
CA ALA A 46 -10.43 -5.41 -4.06
C ALA A 46 -10.05 -3.94 -3.75
N LEU A 47 -8.83 -3.70 -3.24
CA LEU A 47 -8.32 -2.34 -3.01
C LEU A 47 -8.17 -1.57 -4.33
N TRP A 48 -7.61 -2.19 -5.37
CA TRP A 48 -7.50 -1.60 -6.71
C TRP A 48 -8.87 -1.18 -7.24
N GLN A 49 -9.86 -2.07 -7.17
CA GLN A 49 -11.24 -1.78 -7.58
C GLN A 49 -11.89 -0.67 -6.75
N SER A 50 -11.44 -0.46 -5.50
CA SER A 50 -11.90 0.64 -4.64
C SER A 50 -11.24 1.99 -4.96
N GLY A 51 -10.30 2.03 -5.91
CA GLY A 51 -9.66 3.26 -6.38
C GLY A 51 -8.38 3.67 -5.65
N VAL A 52 -7.66 2.73 -5.02
CA VAL A 52 -6.31 3.04 -4.51
C VAL A 52 -5.37 3.32 -5.68
N VAL A 53 -4.41 4.23 -5.47
CA VAL A 53 -3.47 4.69 -6.50
C VAL A 53 -2.05 4.17 -6.31
N ALA A 54 -1.79 3.45 -5.21
CA ALA A 54 -0.49 2.87 -4.88
C ALA A 54 -0.67 1.81 -3.79
N PHE A 55 0.30 0.89 -3.71
CA PHE A 55 0.39 -0.11 -2.65
C PHE A 55 1.66 0.08 -1.81
N ILE A 56 1.56 -0.23 -0.51
CA ILE A 56 2.70 -0.32 0.40
C ILE A 56 2.70 -1.73 1.01
N GLY A 57 3.77 -2.50 0.81
CA GLY A 57 3.94 -3.84 1.40
C GLY A 57 4.20 -4.97 0.38
N PRO A 58 4.06 -6.25 0.81
CA PRO A 58 3.83 -6.72 2.20
C PRO A 58 5.11 -6.74 3.06
N ASP A 59 4.97 -7.08 4.35
CA ASP A 59 6.07 -7.26 5.34
C ASP A 59 7.05 -8.40 4.96
N GLU A 60 6.68 -9.30 4.03
CA GLU A 60 7.45 -10.50 3.61
C GLU A 60 7.63 -10.57 2.08
N ASN A 61 7.73 -11.78 1.49
CA ASN A 61 7.86 -11.98 0.04
C ASN A 61 6.70 -11.33 -0.72
N CYS A 62 7.06 -10.39 -1.61
CA CYS A 62 6.14 -9.53 -2.35
C CYS A 62 6.06 -9.84 -3.85
N TYR A 63 6.70 -10.90 -4.33
CA TYR A 63 6.91 -11.10 -5.76
C TYR A 63 5.60 -11.20 -6.56
N ALA A 64 4.63 -11.97 -6.06
CA ALA A 64 3.34 -12.14 -6.74
C ALA A 64 2.52 -10.84 -6.70
N GLU A 65 2.54 -10.14 -5.57
CA GLU A 65 1.89 -8.85 -5.36
C GLU A 65 2.46 -7.78 -6.28
N ALA A 66 3.79 -7.71 -6.42
CA ALA A 66 4.49 -6.78 -7.28
C ALA A 66 4.17 -7.02 -8.76
N LEU A 67 4.16 -8.27 -9.22
CA LEU A 67 3.77 -8.61 -10.60
C LEU A 67 2.33 -8.18 -10.90
N VAL A 68 1.42 -8.36 -9.95
CA VAL A 68 0.02 -7.97 -10.14
C VAL A 68 -0.15 -6.45 -10.11
N ALA A 69 0.59 -5.73 -9.25
CA ALA A 69 0.61 -4.27 -9.25
C ALA A 69 1.17 -3.70 -10.58
N ASP A 70 2.23 -4.30 -11.10
CA ASP A 70 2.80 -3.97 -12.43
C ASP A 70 1.78 -4.19 -13.55
N ALA A 71 1.05 -5.33 -13.52
CA ALA A 71 -0.01 -5.60 -14.49
C ALA A 71 -1.16 -4.58 -14.46
N TRP A 72 -1.43 -3.96 -13.30
CA TRP A 72 -2.40 -2.87 -13.16
C TRP A 72 -1.80 -1.48 -13.41
N ASN A 73 -0.51 -1.40 -13.72
CA ASN A 73 0.23 -0.14 -13.85
C ASN A 73 0.08 0.75 -12.59
N LEU A 74 0.16 0.12 -11.40
CA LEU A 74 0.13 0.80 -10.11
C LEU A 74 1.46 0.64 -9.37
N PRO A 75 2.00 1.73 -8.80
CA PRO A 75 3.24 1.64 -8.04
C PRO A 75 3.05 0.82 -6.76
N MET A 76 4.04 -0.03 -6.48
CA MET A 76 4.19 -0.72 -5.21
C MET A 76 5.50 -0.31 -4.54
N ILE A 77 5.42 0.11 -3.28
CA ILE A 77 6.58 0.49 -2.47
C ILE A 77 6.78 -0.61 -1.41
N THR A 78 7.93 -1.28 -1.47
CA THR A 78 8.35 -2.28 -0.49
C THR A 78 9.34 -1.64 0.49
N TYR A 79 9.41 -2.15 1.71
CA TYR A 79 10.29 -1.64 2.77
C TYR A 79 11.13 -2.74 3.44
N VAL A 80 11.08 -3.95 2.87
CA VAL A 80 11.95 -5.06 3.24
C VAL A 80 13.21 -4.92 2.38
N SER A 81 14.36 -4.79 3.02
CA SER A 81 15.67 -4.86 2.37
C SER A 81 16.01 -6.33 2.17
N ASP A 82 16.36 -6.73 0.94
CA ASP A 82 17.02 -8.03 0.69
C ASP A 82 18.31 -8.17 1.52
#